data_AF-A0A533YK48-F1
#
_entry.id   AF-A0A533YK48-F1
#
_cell.length_a   1.000
_cell.length_b   1.000
_cell.length_c   1.000
_cell.angle_alpha   90.00
_cell.angle_beta   90.00
_cell.angle_gamma   90.00
#
_symmetry.space_group_name_H-M   'P 1'
#
loop_
_entity.id
_entity.type
_entity.pdbx_description
1 polymer ?
#
loop_
_entity_poly.entity_id
_entity_poly.type
_entity_poly.pdbx_seq_one_letter_code
_entity_poly.pdbx_strand_id
1 'polypeptide(L)'
;MIPWFKQAYMGQGQSVCWHHWIAIRKGNRTCYAQWEDCGPFRTDHFQYVFGNERPKPNLNHGAGLDVSPAVRDYLGLQPTDVTDWQFVNTQDVSPGPWRSYGENNHFVIARRQAEQRLVQQQGSSSTNAKH
;
A
#
# COMPACT_ATOMS: atom_id res chain seq x y z
N MET A 1 10.63 -15.73 -4.64
CA MET A 1 10.13 -16.29 -3.36
C MET A 1 9.67 -15.12 -2.50
N ILE A 2 8.46 -15.13 -1.93
CA ILE A 2 7.89 -13.99 -1.18
C ILE A 2 8.72 -13.79 0.10
N PRO A 3 9.41 -12.64 0.29
CA PRO A 3 10.38 -12.48 1.37
C PRO A 3 9.79 -12.70 2.77
N TRP A 4 8.51 -12.36 2.97
CA TRP A 4 7.79 -12.49 4.24
C TRP A 4 6.86 -13.71 4.31
N PHE A 5 6.91 -14.63 3.35
CA PHE A 5 5.99 -15.77 3.29
C PHE A 5 5.90 -16.56 4.61
N LYS A 6 7.06 -16.85 5.21
CA LYS A 6 7.15 -17.63 6.45
C LYS A 6 6.52 -16.94 7.67
N GLN A 7 6.33 -15.63 7.61
CA GLN A 7 5.77 -14.82 8.71
C GLN A 7 4.29 -14.50 8.48
N ALA A 8 3.87 -14.32 7.22
CA ALA A 8 2.50 -13.94 6.87
C ALA A 8 1.58 -15.11 6.53
N TYR A 9 2.12 -16.31 6.25
CA TYR A 9 1.30 -17.46 5.91
C TYR A 9 0.60 -18.03 7.15
N MET A 10 -0.70 -17.76 7.29
CA MET A 10 -1.53 -18.33 8.37
C MET A 10 -2.53 -19.42 7.92
N GLY A 11 -2.43 -19.91 6.68
CA GLY A 11 -3.26 -21.00 6.18
C GLY A 11 -3.65 -20.87 4.71
N GLN A 12 -4.28 -21.92 4.17
CA GLN A 12 -4.83 -21.88 2.80
C GLN A 12 -5.91 -20.79 2.69
N GLY A 13 -5.86 -20.01 1.61
CA GLY A 13 -6.84 -18.95 1.31
C GLY A 13 -6.53 -17.57 1.89
N GLN A 14 -5.44 -17.39 2.63
CA GLN A 14 -5.02 -16.06 3.09
C GLN A 14 -4.03 -15.39 2.13
N SER A 15 -4.32 -14.15 1.73
CA SER A 15 -3.41 -13.35 0.92
C SER A 15 -2.25 -12.87 1.76
N VAL A 16 -1.05 -13.37 1.47
CA VAL A 16 0.20 -12.95 2.11
C VAL A 16 0.64 -11.54 1.68
N CYS A 17 0.04 -10.95 0.66
CA CYS A 17 0.40 -9.61 0.14
C CYS A 17 -0.51 -8.50 0.66
N TRP A 18 -1.63 -8.85 1.29
CA TRP A 18 -2.64 -7.90 1.74
C TRP A 18 -2.02 -6.90 2.73
N HIS A 19 -2.23 -5.60 2.46
CA HIS A 19 -1.76 -4.46 3.25
C HIS A 19 -0.27 -4.10 3.17
N HIS A 20 0.52 -4.77 2.31
CA HIS A 20 1.89 -4.31 2.06
C HIS A 20 1.90 -3.04 1.21
N TRP A 21 2.86 -2.15 1.48
CA TRP A 21 3.07 -0.97 0.66
C TRP A 21 3.89 -1.33 -0.57
N ILE A 22 3.54 -0.70 -1.70
CA ILE A 22 4.36 -0.69 -2.91
C ILE A 22 4.75 0.74 -3.25
N ALA A 23 5.96 0.90 -3.78
CA ALA A 23 6.41 2.12 -4.44
C ALA A 23 6.28 1.92 -5.95
N ILE A 24 5.59 2.84 -6.63
CA ILE A 24 5.38 2.85 -8.08
C ILE A 24 6.06 4.09 -8.64
N ARG A 25 6.98 3.92 -9.59
CA ARG A 25 7.79 4.99 -10.16
C ARG A 25 7.50 5.19 -11.65
N LYS A 26 7.32 6.46 -12.03
CA LYS A 26 7.27 6.92 -13.42
C LYS A 26 8.21 8.11 -13.59
N GLY A 27 9.30 7.93 -14.33
CA GLY A 27 10.34 8.95 -14.48
C GLY A 27 10.91 9.37 -13.12
N ASN A 28 10.79 10.64 -12.77
CA ASN A 28 11.24 11.22 -11.50
C ASN A 28 10.16 11.27 -10.40
N ARG A 29 8.98 10.69 -10.64
CA ARG A 29 7.86 10.71 -9.68
C ARG A 29 7.66 9.31 -9.10
N THR A 30 7.42 9.27 -7.79
CA THR A 30 7.10 8.04 -7.06
C THR A 30 5.81 8.22 -6.29
N CYS A 31 4.90 7.26 -6.43
CA CYS A 31 3.67 7.14 -5.66
C CYS A 31 3.76 5.90 -4.77
N TYR A 32 3.18 5.96 -3.57
CA TYR A 32 3.07 4.81 -2.69
C TYR A 32 1.61 4.41 -2.54
N ALA A 33 1.33 3.11 -2.62
CA ALA A 33 -0.02 2.57 -2.49
C ALA A 33 0.00 1.29 -1.66
N GLN A 34 -1.12 0.97 -1.01
CA GLN A 34 -1.30 -0.31 -0.34
C GLN A 34 -1.80 -1.36 -1.35
N TRP A 35 -1.25 -2.56 -1.27
CA TRP A 35 -1.70 -3.70 -2.06
C TRP A 35 -3.00 -4.24 -1.48
N GLU A 36 -4.12 -3.96 -2.16
CA GLU A 36 -5.47 -4.24 -1.66
C GLU A 36 -6.15 -5.41 -2.36
N ASP A 37 -5.79 -5.72 -3.62
CA ASP A 37 -6.47 -6.75 -4.39
C ASP A 37 -5.52 -7.47 -5.37
N CYS A 38 -5.85 -8.70 -5.72
CA CYS A 38 -5.23 -9.46 -6.81
C CYS A 38 -6.32 -9.68 -7.89
N GLY A 39 -6.46 -8.73 -8.83
CA GLY A 39 -7.49 -8.74 -9.87
C GLY A 39 -7.19 -9.65 -11.09
N PRO A 40 -8.16 -9.85 -11.99
CA PRO A 40 -8.97 -11.09 -12.06
C PRO A 40 -8.41 -12.17 -13.00
N PHE A 41 -7.24 -11.97 -13.61
CA PHE A 41 -6.86 -12.75 -14.79
C PHE A 41 -5.91 -13.93 -14.49
N ARG A 42 -4.97 -13.78 -13.55
CA ARG A 42 -4.09 -14.87 -13.09
C ARG A 42 -3.62 -14.60 -11.67
N THR A 43 -3.97 -15.50 -10.75
CA THR A 43 -3.58 -15.42 -9.34
C THR A 43 -2.33 -16.24 -9.01
N ASP A 44 -1.74 -16.92 -9.99
CA ASP A 44 -0.68 -17.93 -9.81
C ASP A 44 0.70 -17.56 -10.39
N HIS A 45 0.87 -16.39 -11.04
CA HIS A 45 2.15 -15.99 -11.65
C HIS A 45 3.10 -15.29 -10.67
N PHE A 46 3.45 -16.00 -9.59
CA PHE A 46 4.34 -15.48 -8.54
C PHE A 46 5.74 -15.13 -9.06
N GLN A 47 6.20 -15.69 -10.19
CA GLN A 47 7.51 -15.38 -10.78
C GLN A 47 7.61 -13.94 -11.31
N TYR A 48 6.50 -13.33 -11.70
CA TYR A 48 6.47 -11.90 -12.06
C TYR A 48 6.44 -11.01 -10.81
N VAL A 49 5.71 -11.42 -9.77
CA VAL A 49 5.56 -10.63 -8.53
C VAL A 49 6.80 -10.74 -7.61
N PHE A 50 7.50 -11.87 -7.64
CA PHE A 50 8.60 -12.21 -6.72
C PHE A 50 9.82 -12.83 -7.40
N GLY A 51 9.92 -12.66 -8.72
CA GLY A 51 11.05 -13.08 -9.54
C GLY A 51 11.35 -12.03 -10.60
N ASN A 52 12.13 -12.37 -11.62
CA ASN A 52 12.58 -11.44 -12.67
C ASN A 52 11.79 -11.57 -13.97
N GLU A 53 10.69 -12.33 -13.98
CA GLU A 53 9.89 -12.51 -15.20
C GLU A 53 9.10 -11.23 -15.50
N ARG A 54 8.91 -10.93 -16.79
CA ARG A 54 7.98 -9.90 -17.24
C ARG A 54 6.54 -10.42 -17.15
N PRO A 55 5.54 -9.54 -16.97
CA PRO A 55 4.15 -9.96 -16.97
C PRO A 55 3.82 -10.61 -18.32
N LYS A 56 3.16 -11.77 -18.28
CA LYS A 56 2.77 -12.48 -19.51
C LYS A 56 1.73 -11.67 -20.28
N PRO A 57 1.67 -11.80 -21.62
CA PRO A 57 0.61 -11.18 -22.41
C PRO A 57 -0.77 -11.55 -21.84
N ASN A 58 -1.60 -10.53 -21.61
CA ASN A 58 -2.98 -10.65 -21.15
C ASN A 58 -3.87 -9.68 -21.94
N LEU A 59 -5.19 -9.72 -21.70
CA LEU A 59 -6.17 -8.85 -22.37
C LEU A 59 -5.88 -7.34 -22.20
N ASN A 60 -5.07 -6.97 -21.19
CA ASN A 60 -4.57 -5.61 -20.94
C ASN A 60 -3.15 -5.42 -21.50
N HIS A 61 -2.81 -6.03 -22.64
CA HIS A 61 -1.50 -5.94 -23.30
C HIS A 61 -0.31 -6.40 -22.44
N GLY A 62 -0.54 -7.27 -21.45
CA GLY A 62 0.50 -7.71 -20.51
C GLY A 62 0.71 -6.73 -19.36
N ALA A 63 -0.29 -5.92 -18.99
CA ALA A 63 -0.24 -5.12 -17.79
C ALA A 63 -0.08 -6.03 -16.56
N GLY A 64 0.95 -5.76 -15.75
CA GLY A 64 1.26 -6.53 -14.55
C GLY A 64 0.86 -5.83 -13.24
N LEU A 65 0.30 -4.64 -13.29
CA LEU A 65 -0.14 -3.89 -12.11
C LEU A 65 -1.32 -3.01 -12.50
N ASP A 66 -2.51 -3.30 -11.95
CA ASP A 66 -3.64 -2.39 -12.02
C ASP A 66 -3.52 -1.38 -10.87
N VAL A 67 -3.69 -0.10 -11.18
CA VAL A 67 -3.55 0.99 -10.21
C VAL A 67 -4.84 1.79 -10.10
N SER A 68 -5.11 2.32 -8.90
CA SER A 68 -6.29 3.15 -8.67
C SER A 68 -6.23 4.47 -9.46
N PRO A 69 -7.39 5.13 -9.72
CA PRO A 69 -7.42 6.45 -10.35
C PRO A 69 -6.51 7.48 -9.69
N ALA A 70 -6.42 7.47 -8.35
CA ALA A 70 -5.55 8.39 -7.61
C ALA A 70 -4.06 8.19 -7.92
N VAL A 71 -3.61 6.94 -8.06
CA VAL A 71 -2.22 6.62 -8.44
C VAL A 71 -1.96 7.03 -9.89
N ARG A 72 -2.89 6.71 -10.80
CA ARG A 72 -2.82 7.11 -12.21
C ARG A 72 -2.69 8.62 -12.35
N ASP A 73 -3.59 9.36 -11.72
CA ASP A 73 -3.64 10.82 -11.81
C ASP A 73 -2.41 11.46 -11.14
N TYR A 74 -1.96 10.91 -10.00
CA TYR A 74 -0.74 11.37 -9.36
C TYR A 74 0.48 11.13 -10.26
N LEU A 75 0.63 9.98 -10.90
CA LEU A 75 1.81 9.70 -11.75
C LEU A 75 1.67 10.24 -13.18
N GLY A 76 0.48 10.70 -13.59
CA GLY A 76 0.20 11.15 -14.95
C GLY A 76 0.23 10.00 -15.98
N LEU A 77 -0.21 8.80 -15.57
CA LEU A 77 -0.15 7.61 -16.43
C LEU A 77 -1.21 7.68 -17.54
N GLN A 78 -0.83 7.18 -18.71
CA GLN A 78 -1.79 6.86 -19.78
C GLN A 78 -2.64 5.62 -19.42
N PRO A 79 -3.74 5.33 -20.14
CA PRO A 79 -4.56 4.13 -19.88
C PRO A 79 -3.75 2.82 -19.84
N THR A 80 -2.66 2.75 -20.60
CA THR A 80 -1.63 1.70 -20.49
C THR A 80 -0.27 2.37 -20.55
N ASP A 81 0.60 2.07 -19.59
CA ASP A 81 1.91 2.70 -19.48
C ASP A 81 2.91 1.76 -18.80
N VAL A 82 4.20 2.11 -18.88
CA VAL A 82 5.31 1.39 -18.26
C VAL A 82 5.78 2.13 -17.02
N THR A 83 5.83 1.41 -15.91
CA THR A 83 6.29 1.85 -14.59
C THR A 83 7.23 0.82 -13.97
N ASP A 84 8.11 1.27 -13.07
CA ASP A 84 8.81 0.38 -12.14
C ASP A 84 8.00 0.30 -10.85
N TRP A 85 8.00 -0.87 -10.19
CA TRP A 85 7.43 -0.97 -8.86
C TRP A 85 8.16 -1.99 -7.98
N GLN A 86 8.04 -1.81 -6.67
CA GLN A 86 8.61 -2.72 -5.68
C GLN A 86 7.81 -2.66 -4.37
N PHE A 87 7.86 -3.72 -3.58
CA PHE A 87 7.38 -3.70 -2.20
C PHE A 87 8.30 -2.87 -1.30
N VAL A 88 7.72 -2.16 -0.35
CA VAL A 88 8.43 -1.35 0.63
C VAL A 88 7.84 -1.53 2.03
N ASN A 89 8.64 -1.28 3.07
CA ASN A 89 8.11 -1.25 4.43
C ASN A 89 7.39 0.07 4.68
N THR A 90 6.46 0.07 5.65
CA THR A 90 5.75 1.29 6.07
C THR A 90 6.70 2.42 6.46
N GLN A 91 7.89 2.12 7.02
CA GLN A 91 8.89 3.12 7.40
C GLN A 91 9.54 3.82 6.19
N ASP A 92 9.60 3.13 5.04
CA ASP A 92 10.24 3.61 3.81
C ASP A 92 9.27 4.41 2.92
N VAL A 93 7.97 4.41 3.25
CA VAL A 93 6.93 5.16 2.53
C VAL A 93 7.11 6.63 2.82
N SER A 94 7.69 7.44 1.93
CA SER A 94 7.92 8.88 2.18
C SER A 94 6.63 9.68 2.44
N PRO A 95 6.68 10.89 3.04
CA PRO A 95 5.50 11.74 3.20
C PRO A 95 4.85 12.10 1.87
N GLY A 96 3.52 12.04 1.82
CA GLY A 96 2.73 12.40 0.64
C GLY A 96 1.25 12.11 0.83
N PRO A 97 0.41 12.38 -0.19
CA PRO A 97 -1.05 12.27 -0.10
C PRO A 97 -1.53 10.89 0.35
N TRP A 98 -0.81 9.84 -0.04
CA TRP A 98 -1.09 8.44 0.32
C TRP A 98 -1.04 8.16 1.83
N ARG A 99 -0.42 9.00 2.66
CA ARG A 99 -0.42 8.83 4.12
C ARG A 99 -1.69 9.35 4.81
N SER A 100 -2.59 9.98 4.07
CA SER A 100 -3.72 10.72 4.66
C SER A 100 -5.08 10.04 4.54
N TYR A 101 -5.20 8.99 3.71
CA TYR A 101 -6.47 8.37 3.34
C TYR A 101 -6.42 6.84 3.47
N GLY A 102 -7.58 6.21 3.63
CA GLY A 102 -7.74 4.77 3.82
C GLY A 102 -7.94 4.39 5.29
N GLU A 103 -8.88 3.48 5.56
CA GLU A 103 -9.22 3.05 6.92
C GLU A 103 -8.13 2.15 7.53
N ASN A 104 -7.46 1.34 6.69
CA ASN A 104 -6.36 0.44 7.07
C ASN A 104 -4.96 1.07 6.86
N ASN A 105 -4.90 2.41 6.84
CA ASN A 105 -3.66 3.12 6.66
C ASN A 105 -2.95 3.33 8.01
N HIS A 106 -1.76 2.73 8.15
CA HIS A 106 -0.93 2.81 9.35
C HIS A 106 -0.71 4.25 9.85
N PHE A 107 -0.56 5.21 8.93
CA PHE A 107 -0.35 6.61 9.29
C PHE A 107 -1.63 7.28 9.80
N VAL A 108 -2.78 6.94 9.21
CA VAL A 108 -4.09 7.45 9.65
C VAL A 108 -4.45 6.89 11.02
N ILE A 109 -4.23 5.59 11.24
CA ILE A 109 -4.48 4.93 12.52
C ILE A 109 -3.58 5.54 13.61
N ALA A 110 -2.28 5.68 13.35
CA ALA A 110 -1.34 6.28 14.31
C ALA A 110 -1.73 7.73 14.65
N ARG A 111 -2.13 8.53 13.65
CA ARG A 111 -2.60 9.91 13.88
C ARG A 111 -3.85 9.94 14.77
N ARG A 112 -4.86 9.13 14.46
CA ARG A 112 -6.10 9.02 15.25
C ARG A 112 -5.81 8.62 16.70
N GLN A 113 -4.91 7.66 16.91
CA GLN A 113 -4.52 7.22 18.25
C GLN A 113 -3.79 8.33 19.03
N ALA A 114 -2.92 9.10 18.37
CA ALA A 114 -2.24 10.24 19.00
C ALA A 114 -3.23 11.34 19.41
N GLU A 115 -4.17 11.69 18.52
CA GLU A 115 -5.23 12.67 18.79
C GLU A 115 -6.10 12.26 19.98
N GLN A 116 -6.53 10.99 20.04
CA GLN A 116 -7.32 10.46 21.16
C GLN A 116 -6.58 10.55 22.49
N ARG A 117 -5.27 10.24 22.51
CA ARG A 117 -4.43 10.36 23.73
C ARG A 117 -4.34 11.81 24.22
N LEU A 118 -4.20 12.76 23.30
CA LEU A 118 -4.14 14.19 23.65
C LEU A 118 -5.46 14.67 24.25
N VAL A 119 -6.60 14.27 23.69
CA VAL A 119 -7.94 14.61 24.22
C VAL A 119 -8.14 14.03 25.62
N GLN A 120 -7.74 12.77 25.85
CA GLN A 120 -7.83 12.14 27.18
C GLN A 120 -6.97 12.87 28.21
N GLN A 121 -5.75 13.26 27.85
CA GLN A 121 -4.86 14.01 28.74
C GLN A 121 -5.44 15.38 29.10
N GLN A 122 -5.97 16.13 28.12
CA GLN A 122 -6.61 17.44 28.36
C GLN A 122 -7.88 17.34 29.22
N GLY A 123 -8.68 16.29 29.04
CA GLY A 123 -9.86 16.02 29.89
C GLY A 123 -9.48 15.71 31.34
N SER A 124 -8.43 14.92 31.54
CA SER A 124 -7.94 14.57 32.88
C SER A 124 -7.32 15.77 33.62
N SER A 125 -6.54 16.62 32.94
CA SER A 125 -5.98 17.84 33.53
C SER A 125 -7.05 18.88 33.90
N SER A 126 -8.14 18.93 33.13
CA SER A 126 -9.26 19.86 33.38
C SER A 126 -10.14 19.45 34.56
N THR A 127 -10.13 18.16 34.92
CA THR A 127 -10.89 17.62 36.06
C THR A 127 -10.13 17.80 37.38
N ASN A 128 -8.78 17.75 37.33
CA ASN A 128 -7.93 17.97 38.50
C ASN A 128 -7.70 19.45 38.88
N ALA A 129 -8.05 20.41 38.01
CA ALA A 129 -7.85 21.85 38.26
C ALA A 129 -9.03 22.54 38.98
N LYS A 130 -9.99 21.79 39.54
CA LYS A 130 -11.22 22.33 40.16
C LYS A 130 -11.32 22.18 41.69
N HIS A 131 -10.20 22.07 42.41
CA HIS A 131 -10.19 22.09 43.88
C HIS A 131 -9.35 23.26 44.40
#